data_AF-A0A5K1DKB7-F1
#
_entry.id   AF-A0A5K1DKB7-F1
#
_cell.length_a   1.000
_cell.length_b   1.000
_cell.length_c   1.000
_cell.angle_alpha   90.00
_cell.angle_beta   90.00
_cell.angle_gamma   90.00
#
_symmetry.space_group_name_H-M   'P 1'
#
loop_
_entity.id
_entity.type
_entity.pdbx_description
1 polymer ?
#
loop_
_entity_poly.entity_id
_entity_poly.type
_entity_poly.pdbx_seq_one_letter_code
_entity_poly.pdbx_strand_id
1 'polypeptide(L)'
;VFATVGDKKQGGTHILYDPTISERGALVCVARAPRKKSVDDFEAKPVIHNPHALPLFRDQPSRKRQREKVLKDPMKSHKPDLPVTGPGFGGRVGSTKGSLLTQYLLK
;
A
#
# COMPACT_ATOMS: atom_id res chain seq x y z
N VAL A 1 -16.38 34.54 27.37
CA VAL A 1 -16.01 33.15 27.02
C VAL A 1 -14.74 32.82 27.77
N PHE A 2 -14.74 31.75 28.58
CA PHE A 2 -13.55 31.29 29.29
C PHE A 2 -13.16 29.92 28.74
N ALA A 3 -11.91 29.80 28.27
CA ALA A 3 -11.36 28.53 27.81
C ALA A 3 -10.35 28.04 28.86
N THR A 4 -10.60 26.84 29.39
CA THR A 4 -9.69 26.18 30.34
C THR A 4 -9.06 24.98 29.68
N VAL A 5 -7.77 24.77 29.92
CA VAL A 5 -7.07 23.56 29.51
C VAL A 5 -7.24 22.51 30.61
N GLY A 6 -7.72 21.32 30.26
CA GLY A 6 -7.93 20.22 31.20
C GLY A 6 -6.64 19.68 31.80
N ASP A 7 -6.79 19.02 32.94
CA ASP A 7 -5.68 18.48 33.73
C ASP A 7 -4.79 17.51 32.94
N LYS A 8 -3.52 17.40 33.36
CA LYS A 8 -2.49 16.51 32.77
C LYS A 8 -2.93 15.07 32.48
N LYS A 9 -3.99 14.57 33.11
CA LYS A 9 -4.53 13.21 32.94
C LYS A 9 -5.62 13.10 31.87
N GLN A 10 -6.34 14.18 31.57
CA GLN A 10 -7.38 14.22 30.55
C GLN A 10 -7.20 15.52 29.77
N GLY A 11 -6.48 15.44 28.64
CA GLY A 11 -6.14 16.60 27.79
C GLY A 11 -7.32 17.21 27.04
N GLY A 12 -8.50 17.30 27.67
CA GLY A 12 -9.69 17.93 27.12
C GLY A 12 -9.67 19.43 27.36
N THR A 13 -9.99 20.21 26.32
CA THR A 13 -10.23 21.66 26.44
C THR A 13 -11.69 21.89 26.79
N HIS A 14 -11.95 22.58 27.90
CA HIS A 14 -13.32 22.94 28.30
C HIS A 14 -13.56 24.42 28.01
N ILE A 15 -14.72 24.73 27.43
CA ILE A 15 -15.12 26.09 27.09
C ILE A 15 -16.41 26.41 27.84
N LEU A 16 -16.33 27.40 28.73
CA LEU A 16 -17.47 27.94 29.47
C LEU A 16 -18.00 29.17 28.71
N TYR A 17 -19.26 29.12 28.32
CA TYR A 17 -19.95 30.20 27.61
C TYR A 17 -21.42 30.28 28.02
N ASP A 18 -22.01 31.47 27.89
CA ASP A 18 -23.44 31.71 28.07
C ASP A 18 -24.11 31.69 26.68
N PRO A 19 -25.12 30.84 26.43
CA PRO A 19 -25.78 30.74 25.13
C PRO A 19 -26.54 32.00 24.70
N THR A 20 -26.91 32.87 25.64
CA THR A 20 -27.67 34.10 25.34
C THR A 20 -26.78 35.29 24.98
N ILE A 21 -25.55 35.33 25.52
CA ILE A 21 -24.59 36.44 25.33
C ILE A 21 -23.52 36.08 24.29
N SER A 22 -23.15 34.80 24.18
CA SER A 22 -22.07 34.36 23.31
C SER A 22 -22.53 34.32 21.85
N GLU A 23 -21.86 35.05 20.97
CA GLU A 23 -22.09 34.96 19.53
C GLU A 23 -20.97 34.19 18.81
N ARG A 24 -21.34 33.35 17.84
CA ARG A 24 -20.45 32.63 16.91
C ARG A 24 -19.42 31.69 17.55
N GLY A 25 -18.36 32.20 18.17
CA GLY A 25 -17.12 31.44 18.49
C GLY A 25 -17.35 30.09 19.17
N ALA A 26 -17.84 30.09 20.42
CA ALA A 26 -18.12 28.86 21.14
C ALA A 26 -19.33 28.09 20.56
N LEU A 27 -20.37 28.81 20.12
CA LEU A 27 -21.60 28.20 19.58
C LEU A 27 -21.37 27.42 18.28
N VAL A 28 -20.51 27.89 17.39
CA VAL A 28 -20.18 27.24 16.11
C VAL A 28 -19.44 25.93 16.34
N CYS A 29 -18.55 25.89 17.33
CA CYS A 29 -17.84 24.66 17.69
C CYS A 29 -18.76 23.64 18.38
N VAL A 30 -19.72 24.10 19.20
CA VAL A 30 -20.71 23.23 19.86
C VAL A 30 -21.70 22.64 18.85
N ALA A 31 -22.15 23.42 17.87
CA ALA A 31 -22.97 22.91 16.77
C ALA A 31 -22.23 21.86 15.91
N ARG A 32 -20.89 21.87 15.95
CA ARG A 32 -20.01 20.89 15.31
C ARG A 32 -19.59 19.76 16.27
N ALA A 33 -20.47 19.37 17.19
CA ALA A 33 -20.28 18.13 17.93
C ALA A 33 -20.01 16.96 16.95
N PRO A 34 -19.09 16.05 17.28
CA PRO A 34 -18.76 14.93 16.41
C PRO A 34 -20.04 14.18 16.03
N ARG A 35 -20.29 14.06 14.71
CA ARG A 35 -21.49 13.40 14.19
C ARG A 35 -21.54 11.96 14.73
N LYS A 36 -22.75 11.46 15.03
CA LYS A 36 -22.92 10.03 15.32
C LYS A 36 -22.34 9.22 14.17
N LYS A 37 -21.54 8.21 14.50
CA LYS A 37 -20.98 7.27 13.52
C LYS A 37 -22.14 6.65 12.73
N SER A 38 -22.14 6.83 11.42
CA SER A 38 -23.09 6.19 10.53
C SER A 38 -22.52 4.87 10.03
N VAL A 39 -23.40 3.94 9.63
CA VAL A 39 -22.99 2.64 9.07
C VAL A 39 -22.29 2.81 7.72
N ASP A 40 -22.60 3.91 7.02
CA ASP A 40 -22.00 4.28 5.74
C ASP A 40 -20.61 4.92 5.89
N ASP A 41 -20.21 5.29 7.12
CA ASP A 41 -18.89 5.86 7.35
C ASP A 41 -17.83 4.76 7.25
N PHE A 42 -16.96 4.87 6.24
CA PHE A 42 -15.86 3.92 6.04
C PHE A 42 -14.80 4.07 7.13
N GLU A 43 -14.81 3.16 8.11
CA GLU A 43 -13.75 3.02 9.11
C GLU A 43 -12.75 1.94 8.68
N ALA A 44 -11.63 2.35 8.09
CA ALA A 44 -10.50 1.45 7.86
C ALA A 44 -9.90 1.04 9.21
N LYS A 45 -9.96 -0.25 9.54
CA LYS A 45 -9.28 -0.78 10.72
C LYS A 45 -7.76 -0.69 10.51
N PRO A 46 -7.02 0.10 11.32
CA PRO A 46 -5.57 0.15 11.19
C PRO A 46 -4.98 -1.21 11.56
N VAL A 47 -4.17 -1.78 10.65
CA VAL A 47 -3.45 -3.02 10.92
C VAL A 47 -2.14 -2.67 11.63
N ILE A 48 -1.99 -3.15 12.86
CA ILE A 48 -0.79 -2.89 13.68
C ILE A 48 0.26 -3.94 13.33
N HIS A 49 1.31 -3.54 12.61
CA HIS A 49 2.42 -4.42 12.26
C HIS A 49 3.53 -4.35 13.31
N ASN A 50 3.74 -5.44 14.04
CA ASN A 50 4.78 -5.52 15.07
C ASN A 50 6.12 -5.98 14.45
N PRO A 51 7.16 -5.12 14.39
CA PRO A 51 8.42 -5.45 13.72
C PRO A 51 9.26 -6.50 14.46
N HIS A 52 9.08 -6.63 15.78
CA HIS A 52 9.83 -7.54 16.65
C HIS A 52 9.00 -8.73 17.18
N ALA A 53 7.83 -8.99 16.60
CA ALA A 53 7.06 -10.18 16.96
C ALA A 53 7.84 -11.46 16.59
N LEU A 54 7.65 -12.52 17.39
CA LEU A 54 8.15 -13.85 17.03
C LEU A 54 7.68 -14.23 15.62
N PRO A 55 8.48 -14.97 14.83
CA PRO A 55 8.12 -15.35 13.46
C PRO A 55 6.75 -16.02 13.35
N LEU A 56 6.33 -16.76 14.38
CA LEU A 56 5.02 -17.42 14.47
C LEU A 56 3.83 -16.44 14.47
N PHE A 57 4.01 -15.21 14.99
CA PHE A 57 2.97 -14.19 15.11
C PHE A 57 3.09 -13.07 14.06
N ARG A 58 3.96 -13.25 13.07
CA ARG A 58 4.21 -12.24 12.06
C ARG A 58 3.14 -12.30 10.98
N ASP A 59 2.43 -11.19 10.77
CA ASP A 59 1.45 -11.10 9.69
C ASP A 59 2.07 -11.37 8.32
N GLN A 60 1.28 -11.97 7.43
CA GLN A 60 1.69 -12.09 6.04
C GLN A 60 1.88 -10.70 5.41
N PRO A 61 2.96 -10.49 4.64
CA PRO A 61 3.20 -9.23 3.98
C PRO A 61 2.10 -8.94 2.95
N SER A 62 1.70 -7.69 2.81
CA SER A 62 0.69 -7.28 1.82
C SER A 62 1.10 -7.64 0.38
N ARG A 63 0.10 -7.90 -0.48
CA ARG A 63 0.31 -8.19 -1.91
C ARG A 63 1.22 -7.18 -2.60
N LYS A 64 1.05 -5.88 -2.29
CA LYS A 64 1.90 -4.81 -2.84
C LYS A 64 3.36 -4.99 -2.44
N ARG A 65 3.62 -5.21 -1.15
CA ARG A 65 4.98 -5.41 -0.62
C ARG A 65 5.63 -6.69 -1.17
N GLN A 66 4.86 -7.76 -1.34
CA GLN A 66 5.36 -8.99 -1.98
C GLN A 66 5.79 -8.73 -3.43
N ARG A 67 4.97 -8.02 -4.21
CA ARG A 67 5.28 -7.66 -5.59
C ARG A 67 6.54 -6.80 -5.70
N GLU A 68 6.68 -5.79 -4.85
CA GLU A 68 7.89 -4.95 -4.82
C GLU A 68 9.15 -5.74 -4.48
N LYS A 69 9.06 -6.72 -3.57
CA LYS A 69 10.19 -7.61 -3.27
C LYS A 69 10.56 -8.48 -4.48
N VAL A 70 9.57 -9.11 -5.12
CA VAL A 70 9.80 -9.96 -6.30
C VAL A 70 10.41 -9.17 -7.46
N LEU A 71 10.01 -7.91 -7.65
CA LEU A 71 10.57 -7.03 -8.68
C LEU A 71 12.02 -6.63 -8.39
N LYS A 72 12.46 -6.65 -7.12
CA LYS A 72 13.85 -6.37 -6.74
C LYS A 72 14.77 -7.57 -6.91
N ASP A 73 14.22 -8.79 -6.88
CA ASP A 73 14.99 -10.02 -7.05
C ASP A 73 15.38 -10.17 -8.55
N PRO A 74 16.66 -10.08 -8.94
CA PRO A 74 17.06 -10.10 -10.36
C PRO A 74 16.70 -11.43 -11.04
N MET A 75 16.79 -12.54 -10.32
CA MET A 75 16.43 -13.87 -10.81
C MET A 75 14.92 -14.03 -11.05
N LYS A 76 14.07 -13.52 -10.14
CA LYS A 76 12.61 -13.68 -10.24
C LYS A 76 11.95 -12.65 -11.15
N SER A 77 12.57 -11.47 -11.26
CA SER A 77 12.13 -10.42 -12.17
C SER A 77 12.58 -10.67 -13.61
N HIS A 78 13.55 -11.55 -13.83
CA HIS A 78 14.02 -11.92 -15.15
C HIS A 78 12.88 -12.53 -15.96
N LYS A 79 12.57 -11.90 -17.10
CA LYS A 79 11.61 -12.45 -18.05
C LYS A 79 12.27 -13.63 -18.76
N PRO A 80 11.64 -14.81 -18.85
CA PRO A 80 12.18 -15.92 -19.61
C PRO A 80 12.49 -15.48 -21.05
N ASP A 81 13.59 -16.00 -21.58
CA ASP A 81 13.96 -15.70 -22.96
C ASP A 81 12.90 -16.23 -23.93
N LEU A 82 12.52 -15.39 -24.89
CA LEU A 82 11.57 -15.79 -25.90
C LEU A 82 12.20 -16.79 -26.88
N PRO A 83 11.41 -17.70 -27.46
CA PRO A 83 11.87 -18.55 -28.55
C PRO A 83 12.31 -17.67 -29.73
N VAL A 84 13.44 -18.03 -30.36
CA VAL A 84 13.99 -17.27 -31.48
C VAL A 84 13.15 -17.55 -32.73
N THR A 85 12.36 -16.56 -33.14
CA THR A 85 11.60 -16.56 -34.39
C THR A 85 12.40 -15.87 -35.49
N GLY A 86 12.76 -16.59 -36.55
CA GLY A 86 13.57 -16.08 -37.66
C GLY A 86 15.03 -16.56 -37.64
N PRO A 87 15.91 -16.02 -38.50
CA PRO A 87 17.32 -16.40 -38.55
C PRO A 87 18.01 -16.09 -37.20
N GLY A 88 18.85 -17.00 -36.74
CA GLY A 88 19.53 -16.90 -35.45
C GLY A 88 20.46 -15.68 -35.36
N PHE A 89 20.50 -15.02 -34.20
CA PHE A 89 21.38 -13.88 -33.91
C PHE A 89 21.98 -14.01 -32.51
N GLY A 90 23.22 -13.54 -32.33
CA GLY A 90 23.88 -13.52 -31.01
C GLY A 90 24.22 -14.89 -30.42
N GLY A 91 24.54 -15.88 -31.26
CA GLY A 91 24.93 -17.24 -30.81
C GLY A 91 23.76 -18.19 -30.54
N ARG A 92 22.51 -17.74 -30.75
CA ARG A 92 21.31 -18.59 -30.66
C ARG A 92 20.94 -19.10 -32.05
N VAL A 93 20.66 -20.40 -32.18
CA VAL A 93 20.19 -20.99 -33.45
C VAL A 93 18.70 -20.67 -33.63
N GLY A 94 18.38 -19.99 -34.73
CA GLY A 94 17.01 -19.65 -35.08
C GLY A 94 16.27 -20.78 -35.79
N SER A 95 14.93 -20.74 -35.79
CA SER A 95 14.09 -21.70 -36.51
C SER A 95 13.92 -21.27 -37.97
N THR A 96 14.85 -21.64 -38.85
CA THR A 96 14.70 -21.42 -40.29
C THR A 96 13.89 -22.56 -40.92
N LYS A 97 12.90 -22.22 -41.77
CA LYS A 97 12.08 -23.19 -42.52
C LYS A 97 12.81 -23.83 -43.72
N GLY A 98 14.03 -23.38 -44.03
CA GLY A 98 14.87 -23.91 -45.12
C GLY A 98 15.93 -24.88 -44.61
N SER A 99 16.32 -25.83 -45.46
CA SER A 99 17.40 -26.79 -45.20
C SER A 99 18.67 -26.05 -44.81
N LEU A 100 19.15 -26.26 -43.58
CA LEU A 100 20.46 -25.77 -43.18
C LEU A 100 21.53 -26.51 -43.99
N LEU A 101 22.59 -25.82 -44.44
CA LEU A 101 23.72 -26.45 -45.14
C LEU A 101 24.35 -27.56 -44.27
N THR A 102 24.31 -27.39 -42.94
CA THR A 102 24.70 -28.42 -41.97
C THR A 102 23.80 -29.66 -42.01
N GLN A 103 22.50 -29.55 -42.26
CA GLN A 103 21.61 -30.71 -42.42
C GLN A 103 21.93 -31.50 -43.69
N TYR A 104 22.39 -30.83 -44.75
CA TYR A 104 22.79 -31.50 -45.99
C TYR A 104 24.14 -32.23 -45.84
N LEU A 105 25.10 -31.64 -45.12
CA LEU A 105 26.42 -32.24 -44.89
C LEU A 105 26.44 -33.36 -43.85
N LEU A 106 25.50 -33.38 -42.90
CA LEU A 106 25.35 -34.45 -41.90
C LEU A 106 24.47 -35.62 -42.38
N LYS A 107 24.13 -35.68 -43.68
CA LYS A 107 23.42 -36.82 -44.27
C LYS A 107 24.36 -37.95 -44.65
#